data_AF-A0AAU2CNF0-F1
#
_entry.id   AF-A0AAU2CNF0-F1
#
_cell.length_a   1.000
_cell.length_b   1.000
_cell.length_c   1.000
_cell.angle_alpha   90.00
_cell.angle_beta   90.00
_cell.angle_gamma   90.00
#
_symmetry.space_group_name_H-M   'P 1'
#
loop_
_entity.id
_entity.type
_entity.pdbx_description
1 polymer ?
#
loop_
_entity_poly.entity_id
_entity_poly.type
_entity_poly.pdbx_seq_one_letter_code
_entity_poly.pdbx_strand_id
1 'polypeptide(L)'
;MTLEEGKWDEDQAASAAELAARIQAYPQLCVGAFTADGVALASLFMKPITVGELRASATWSDCAEVRTSDQAGTRSLFGISLSSIDATAVMAIFEFFWPYALKSGWRDIYLGSPMPGLRGWKMSNPEGSPTSYMREKRHGMPRDPQLRYYYNKGFREILECKPGYFPHPASLDHGALLRGRIPLAAGAPLWRLVPLPWLQLMRKTLFRLV
;
A
#
# COMPACT_ATOMS: atom_id res chain seq x y z
N MET A 1 8.97 18.13 -12.59
CA MET A 1 8.76 16.68 -12.55
C MET A 1 7.99 16.39 -11.29
N THR A 2 6.78 15.84 -11.41
CA THR A 2 5.98 15.50 -10.24
C THR A 2 6.55 14.26 -9.54
N LEU A 3 6.28 14.12 -8.23
CA LEU A 3 6.74 12.97 -7.44
C LEU A 3 6.27 11.62 -8.03
N GLU A 4 5.11 11.61 -8.69
CA GLU A 4 4.53 10.43 -9.34
C GLU A 4 5.31 10.03 -10.60
N GLU A 5 5.56 10.99 -11.50
CA GLU A 5 6.37 10.81 -12.72
C GLU A 5 7.81 10.40 -12.43
N GLY A 6 8.36 10.84 -11.30
CA GLY A 6 9.71 10.45 -10.88
C GLY A 6 9.80 9.03 -10.35
N LYS A 7 8.66 8.38 -10.02
CA LYS A 7 8.63 7.09 -9.35
C LYS A 7 8.08 5.95 -10.19
N TRP A 8 7.13 6.24 -11.07
CA TRP A 8 6.40 5.26 -11.86
C TRP A 8 6.62 5.52 -13.35
N ASP A 9 6.66 4.45 -14.14
CA ASP A 9 6.66 4.57 -15.61
C ASP A 9 5.36 5.23 -16.09
N GLU A 10 5.34 5.79 -17.30
CA GLU A 10 4.18 6.53 -17.84
C GLU A 10 2.86 5.74 -17.76
N ASP A 11 2.91 4.43 -18.00
CA ASP A 11 1.74 3.53 -17.95
C ASP A 11 1.25 3.24 -16.51
N GLN A 12 2.01 3.66 -15.50
CA GLN A 12 1.76 3.37 -14.08
C GLN A 12 1.55 4.63 -13.24
N ALA A 13 2.10 5.76 -13.67
CA ALA A 13 1.97 7.03 -12.98
C ALA A 13 0.52 7.52 -13.04
N ALA A 14 -0.06 7.84 -11.89
CA ALA A 14 -1.36 8.49 -11.85
C ALA A 14 -1.27 9.91 -12.41
N SER A 15 -2.17 10.26 -13.32
CA SER A 15 -2.33 11.61 -13.84
C SER A 15 -2.75 12.59 -12.73
N ALA A 16 -2.52 13.88 -12.97
CA ALA A 16 -2.97 14.94 -12.05
C ALA A 16 -4.50 14.89 -11.83
N ALA A 17 -5.27 14.54 -12.85
CA ALA A 17 -6.73 14.40 -12.75
C ALA A 17 -7.14 13.23 -11.85
N GLU A 18 -6.45 12.09 -11.95
CA GLU A 18 -6.70 10.93 -11.08
C GLU A 18 -6.32 11.22 -9.63
N LEU A 19 -5.18 11.89 -9.39
CA LEU A 19 -4.79 12.31 -8.05
C LEU A 19 -5.80 13.29 -7.46
N ALA A 20 -6.28 14.26 -8.23
CA ALA A 20 -7.32 15.19 -7.79
C ALA A 20 -8.64 14.46 -7.44
N ALA A 21 -9.07 13.51 -8.26
CA ALA A 21 -10.26 12.71 -8.01
C ALA A 21 -10.14 11.90 -6.70
N ARG A 22 -8.96 11.31 -6.43
CA ARG A 22 -8.68 10.60 -5.17
C ARG A 22 -8.74 11.53 -3.96
N ILE A 23 -8.20 12.75 -4.06
CA ILE A 23 -8.25 13.76 -2.98
C ILE A 23 -9.69 14.19 -2.71
N GLN A 24 -10.47 14.42 -3.76
CA GLN A 24 -11.88 14.82 -3.60
C GLN A 24 -12.72 13.71 -2.97
N ALA A 25 -12.49 12.46 -3.35
CA ALA A 25 -13.23 11.33 -2.80
C ALA A 25 -12.79 10.92 -1.39
N TYR A 26 -11.49 10.98 -1.09
CA TYR A 26 -10.90 10.45 0.13
C TYR A 26 -9.88 11.41 0.77
N PRO A 27 -10.25 12.66 1.09
CA PRO A 27 -9.29 13.68 1.54
C PRO A 27 -8.52 13.26 2.81
N GLN A 28 -9.16 12.50 3.70
CA GLN A 28 -8.59 11.98 4.94
C GLN A 28 -7.65 10.77 4.77
N LEU A 29 -7.58 10.21 3.56
CA LEU A 29 -6.76 9.05 3.21
C LEU A 29 -5.65 9.40 2.20
N CYS A 30 -5.46 10.69 1.95
CA CYS A 30 -4.39 11.24 1.12
C CYS A 30 -3.42 12.01 2.02
N VAL A 31 -2.16 11.58 2.07
CA VAL A 31 -1.12 12.16 2.93
C VAL A 31 0.11 12.48 2.10
N GLY A 32 0.67 13.68 2.28
CA GLY A 32 1.94 14.08 1.70
C GLY A 32 2.97 14.44 2.78
N ALA A 33 4.23 14.18 2.50
CA ALA A 33 5.36 14.67 3.27
C ALA A 33 6.18 15.63 2.40
N PHE A 34 6.48 16.81 2.96
CA PHE A 34 7.14 17.89 2.26
C PHE A 34 8.32 18.41 3.07
N THR A 35 9.32 18.95 2.39
CA THR A 35 10.33 19.80 3.00
C THR A 35 9.71 21.13 3.45
N ALA A 36 10.44 21.92 4.24
CA ALA A 36 9.96 23.22 4.72
C ALA A 36 9.71 24.24 3.59
N ASP A 37 10.46 24.12 2.49
CA ASP A 37 10.33 24.90 1.26
C ASP A 37 9.27 24.33 0.28
N GLY A 38 8.54 23.28 0.67
CA GLY A 38 7.39 22.77 -0.07
C GLY A 38 7.69 21.72 -1.12
N VAL A 39 8.92 21.18 -1.18
CA VAL A 39 9.27 20.07 -2.08
C VAL A 39 8.64 18.77 -1.57
N ALA A 40 7.91 18.07 -2.44
CA ALA A 40 7.29 16.79 -2.10
C ALA A 40 8.35 15.67 -2.00
N LEU A 41 8.39 15.00 -0.84
CA LEU A 41 9.32 13.90 -0.55
C LEU A 41 8.66 12.52 -0.68
N ALA A 42 7.39 12.45 -0.25
CA ALA A 42 6.57 11.25 -0.34
C ALA A 42 5.08 11.60 -0.38
N SER A 43 4.28 10.74 -1.00
CA SER A 43 2.83 10.81 -1.01
C SER A 43 2.23 9.42 -0.84
N LEU A 44 1.10 9.35 -0.15
CA LEU A 44 0.32 8.13 0.08
C LEU A 44 -1.15 8.43 -0.21
N PHE A 45 -1.74 7.62 -1.08
CA PHE A 45 -3.16 7.66 -1.42
C PHE A 45 -3.78 6.31 -1.11
N MET A 46 -4.88 6.32 -0.36
CA MET A 46 -5.64 5.13 -0.03
C MET A 46 -7.13 5.36 -0.28
N LYS A 47 -7.87 4.27 -0.46
CA LYS A 47 -9.33 4.27 -0.44
C LYS A 47 -9.89 3.16 0.45
N PRO A 48 -11.13 3.27 0.93
CA PRO A 48 -11.82 2.13 1.52
C PRO A 48 -12.03 1.03 0.48
N ILE A 49 -11.96 -0.22 0.92
CA ILE A 49 -12.23 -1.39 0.09
C ILE A 49 -12.89 -2.49 0.93
N THR A 50 -13.73 -3.31 0.32
CA THR A 50 -14.21 -4.56 0.91
C THR A 50 -13.38 -5.75 0.42
N VAL A 51 -13.37 -6.85 1.19
CA VAL A 51 -12.71 -8.10 0.74
C VAL A 51 -13.38 -8.65 -0.52
N GLY A 52 -14.69 -8.42 -0.69
CA GLY A 52 -15.44 -8.80 -1.89
C GLY A 52 -14.95 -8.05 -3.13
N GLU A 53 -14.87 -6.71 -3.06
CA GLU A 53 -14.33 -5.87 -4.15
C GLU A 53 -12.90 -6.29 -4.49
N LEU A 54 -12.04 -6.46 -3.48
CA LEU A 54 -10.64 -6.84 -3.68
C LEU A 54 -10.47 -8.17 -4.43
N ARG A 55 -11.34 -9.15 -4.13
CA ARG A 55 -11.35 -10.44 -4.82
C ARG A 55 -11.88 -10.30 -6.25
N ALA A 56 -12.94 -9.53 -6.44
CA ALA A 56 -13.60 -9.33 -7.73
C ALA A 56 -12.77 -8.53 -8.75
N SER A 57 -11.90 -7.62 -8.29
CA SER A 57 -11.02 -6.83 -9.17
C SER A 57 -10.05 -7.73 -9.94
N ALA A 58 -10.06 -7.66 -11.28
CA ALA A 58 -9.13 -8.45 -12.10
C ALA A 58 -7.75 -7.79 -12.15
N THR A 59 -7.72 -6.47 -12.11
CA THR A 59 -6.52 -5.64 -12.25
C THR A 59 -6.30 -4.73 -11.03
N TRP A 60 -5.10 -4.16 -10.92
CA TRP A 60 -4.83 -3.12 -9.93
C TRP A 60 -5.68 -1.87 -10.20
N SER A 61 -5.89 -1.50 -11.47
CA SER A 61 -6.69 -0.32 -11.81
C SER A 61 -8.16 -0.49 -11.37
N ASP A 62 -8.71 -1.71 -11.46
CA ASP A 62 -10.04 -2.03 -10.91
C ASP A 62 -10.09 -1.77 -9.39
N CYS A 63 -8.99 -2.01 -8.67
CA CYS A 63 -8.88 -1.68 -7.24
C CYS A 63 -8.62 -0.19 -7.00
N ALA A 64 -7.94 0.50 -7.92
CA ALA A 64 -7.54 1.90 -7.78
C ALA A 64 -8.68 2.89 -8.10
N GLU A 65 -9.68 2.42 -8.85
CA GLU A 65 -10.81 3.23 -9.29
C GLU A 65 -11.56 3.86 -8.12
N VAL A 66 -11.81 5.17 -8.24
CA VAL A 66 -12.63 5.92 -7.30
C VAL A 66 -14.09 5.56 -7.57
N ARG A 67 -14.70 4.80 -6.65
CA ARG A 67 -16.11 4.41 -6.73
C ARG A 67 -16.90 5.02 -5.59
N THR A 68 -18.10 5.49 -5.90
CA THR A 68 -19.11 6.00 -4.96
C THR A 68 -19.89 4.88 -4.25
N SER A 69 -19.33 3.66 -4.17
CA SER A 69 -20.02 2.55 -3.50
C SER A 69 -20.24 2.82 -2.02
N ASP A 70 -21.20 2.10 -1.42
CA ASP A 70 -21.58 2.22 -0.02
C ASP A 70 -20.42 1.75 0.88
N GLN A 71 -19.51 2.66 1.17
CA GLN A 71 -18.30 2.45 1.98
C GLN A 71 -18.64 2.26 3.47
N ALA A 72 -19.93 2.31 3.83
CA ALA A 72 -20.41 2.13 5.18
C ALA A 72 -20.02 0.74 5.71
N GLY A 73 -19.10 0.73 6.69
CA GLY A 73 -18.83 -0.44 7.52
C GLY A 73 -17.60 -1.26 7.15
N THR A 74 -16.89 -0.97 6.06
CA THR A 74 -15.57 -1.59 5.87
C THR A 74 -14.54 -1.06 6.86
N ARG A 75 -13.60 -1.91 7.25
CA ARG A 75 -12.43 -1.57 8.08
C ARG A 75 -11.12 -1.83 7.34
N SER A 76 -11.19 -1.93 6.03
CA SER A 76 -10.06 -2.23 5.15
C SER A 76 -9.81 -1.06 4.20
N LEU A 77 -8.53 -0.75 4.01
CA LEU A 77 -8.05 0.22 3.05
C LEU A 77 -7.33 -0.50 1.91
N PHE A 78 -7.32 0.10 0.73
CA PHE A 78 -6.45 -0.26 -0.38
C PHE A 78 -5.47 0.89 -0.64
N GLY A 79 -4.17 0.59 -0.67
CA GLY A 79 -3.11 1.49 -1.07
C GLY A 79 -3.15 1.67 -2.58
N ILE A 80 -3.51 2.87 -3.01
CA ILE A 80 -3.62 3.21 -4.42
C ILE A 80 -2.30 3.77 -4.92
N SER A 81 -1.66 4.71 -4.23
CA SER A 81 -0.35 5.22 -4.66
C SER A 81 0.55 5.46 -3.46
N LEU A 82 1.81 5.05 -3.58
CA LEU A 82 2.88 5.38 -2.65
C LEU A 82 4.10 5.80 -3.47
N SER A 83 4.27 7.11 -3.63
CA SER A 83 5.39 7.69 -4.38
C SER A 83 6.35 8.34 -3.41
N SER A 84 7.65 8.16 -3.63
CA SER A 84 8.68 8.64 -2.71
C SER A 84 10.07 8.68 -3.32
N ILE A 85 10.80 9.74 -2.97
CA ILE A 85 12.24 9.90 -3.19
C ILE A 85 13.05 9.81 -1.89
N ASP A 86 12.37 9.71 -0.74
CA ASP A 86 12.97 9.67 0.60
C ASP A 86 12.29 8.60 1.48
N ALA A 87 13.06 7.59 1.89
CA ALA A 87 12.55 6.49 2.71
C ALA A 87 12.11 6.91 4.12
N THR A 88 12.76 7.94 4.70
CA THR A 88 12.40 8.51 5.99
C THR A 88 11.05 9.22 5.90
N ALA A 89 10.78 9.91 4.79
CA ALA A 89 9.49 10.55 4.54
C ALA A 89 8.34 9.53 4.47
N VAL A 90 8.56 8.36 3.89
CA VAL A 90 7.57 7.26 3.89
C VAL A 90 7.27 6.79 5.32
N MET A 91 8.30 6.60 6.14
CA MET A 91 8.12 6.20 7.54
C MET A 91 7.38 7.28 8.33
N ALA A 92 7.70 8.56 8.10
CA ALA A 92 7.00 9.68 8.72
C ALA A 92 5.52 9.73 8.34
N ILE A 93 5.17 9.43 7.07
CA ILE A 93 3.77 9.31 6.63
C ILE A 93 3.05 8.22 7.42
N PHE A 94 3.64 7.02 7.56
CA PHE A 94 3.03 5.94 8.32
C PHE A 94 2.87 6.28 9.81
N GLU A 95 3.92 6.83 10.45
CA GLU A 95 3.87 7.27 11.84
C GLU A 95 2.82 8.36 12.08
N PHE A 96 2.64 9.28 11.12
CA PHE A 96 1.59 10.28 11.14
C PHE A 96 0.21 9.65 11.00
N PHE A 97 0.04 8.68 10.10
CA PHE A 97 -1.25 8.11 9.75
C PHE A 97 -1.81 7.13 10.80
N TRP A 98 -0.97 6.36 11.51
CA TRP A 98 -1.44 5.32 12.44
C TRP A 98 -2.43 5.79 13.51
N PRO A 99 -2.23 6.93 14.22
CA PRO A 99 -3.22 7.45 15.15
C PRO A 99 -4.60 7.70 14.51
N TYR A 100 -4.63 8.28 13.31
CA TYR A 100 -5.88 8.53 12.58
C TYR A 100 -6.51 7.22 12.16
N ALA A 101 -5.71 6.26 11.71
CA ALA A 101 -6.20 4.97 11.27
C ALA A 101 -6.89 4.20 12.42
N LEU A 102 -6.28 4.21 13.60
CA LEU A 102 -6.87 3.65 14.81
C LEU A 102 -8.15 4.36 15.22
N LYS A 103 -8.18 5.69 15.17
CA LYS A 103 -9.35 6.49 15.56
C LYS A 103 -10.54 6.23 14.64
N SER A 104 -10.30 6.10 13.33
CA SER A 104 -11.31 5.72 12.35
C SER A 104 -11.73 4.24 12.47
N GLY A 105 -10.92 3.41 13.13
CA GLY A 105 -11.17 1.98 13.31
C GLY A 105 -10.81 1.13 12.10
N TRP A 106 -9.90 1.62 11.26
CA TRP A 106 -9.26 0.83 10.22
C TRP A 106 -8.44 -0.29 10.84
N ARG A 107 -8.41 -1.45 10.16
CA ARG A 107 -7.74 -2.67 10.64
C ARG A 107 -6.66 -3.15 9.70
N ASP A 108 -6.90 -3.04 8.41
CA ASP A 108 -6.07 -3.65 7.39
C ASP A 108 -5.82 -2.69 6.24
N ILE A 109 -4.63 -2.79 5.66
CA ILE A 109 -4.26 -2.11 4.42
C ILE A 109 -3.84 -3.19 3.43
N TYR A 110 -4.53 -3.23 2.31
CA TYR A 110 -4.19 -4.07 1.18
C TYR A 110 -3.43 -3.25 0.15
N LEU A 111 -2.51 -3.86 -0.60
CA LEU A 111 -1.90 -3.21 -1.75
C LEU A 111 -1.57 -4.22 -2.83
N GLY A 112 -1.57 -3.74 -4.07
CA GLY A 112 -1.03 -4.46 -5.21
C GLY A 112 0.45 -4.13 -5.39
N SER A 113 1.27 -5.14 -5.68
CA SER A 113 2.68 -4.94 -6.02
C SER A 113 3.05 -5.72 -7.29
N PRO A 114 3.81 -5.11 -8.22
CA PRO A 114 4.58 -5.87 -9.18
C PRO A 114 5.59 -6.80 -8.47
N MET A 115 6.14 -7.73 -9.26
CA MET A 115 7.16 -8.70 -8.89
C MET A 115 8.33 -8.63 -9.90
N PRO A 116 9.13 -7.54 -9.88
CA PRO A 116 10.16 -7.26 -10.89
C PRO A 116 11.22 -8.35 -11.07
N GLY A 117 11.44 -9.23 -10.07
CA GLY A 117 12.39 -10.32 -10.21
C GLY A 117 11.83 -11.58 -10.89
N LEU A 118 10.53 -11.63 -11.19
CA LEU A 118 9.84 -12.84 -11.67
C LEU A 118 10.38 -13.31 -13.02
N ARG A 119 10.52 -12.41 -14.01
CA ARG A 119 11.03 -12.78 -15.34
C ARG A 119 12.41 -13.44 -15.25
N GLY A 120 13.34 -12.83 -14.51
CA GLY A 120 14.69 -13.37 -14.34
C GLY A 120 14.69 -14.71 -13.59
N TRP A 121 13.84 -14.85 -12.58
CA TRP A 121 13.67 -16.13 -11.88
C TRP A 121 13.11 -17.24 -12.78
N LYS A 122 12.13 -16.91 -13.63
CA LYS A 122 11.48 -17.86 -14.55
C LYS A 122 12.45 -18.40 -15.61
N MET A 123 13.42 -17.59 -16.04
CA MET A 123 14.49 -18.05 -16.93
C MET A 123 15.34 -19.16 -16.30
N SER A 124 15.57 -19.09 -14.98
CA SER A 124 16.32 -20.12 -14.24
C SER A 124 15.43 -21.26 -13.74
N ASN A 125 14.11 -21.08 -13.77
CA ASN A 125 13.11 -22.04 -13.28
C ASN A 125 11.94 -22.15 -14.29
N PRO A 126 12.16 -22.73 -15.48
CA PRO A 126 11.15 -22.74 -16.55
C PRO A 126 9.82 -23.35 -16.14
N GLU A 127 9.83 -24.39 -15.31
CA GLU A 127 8.63 -25.07 -14.79
C GLU A 127 8.00 -24.37 -13.57
N GLY A 128 8.70 -23.39 -12.97
CA GLY A 128 8.26 -22.74 -11.74
C GLY A 128 7.08 -21.80 -11.96
N SER A 129 6.05 -21.81 -11.10
CA SER A 129 4.89 -20.93 -11.27
C SER A 129 5.15 -19.52 -10.69
N PRO A 130 4.50 -18.47 -11.21
CA PRO A 130 4.54 -17.13 -10.60
C PRO A 130 4.12 -17.13 -9.12
N THR A 131 3.17 -17.99 -8.76
CA THR A 131 2.73 -18.16 -7.37
C THR A 131 3.80 -18.78 -6.48
N SER A 132 4.59 -19.74 -6.98
CA SER A 132 5.69 -20.32 -6.18
C SER A 132 6.80 -19.30 -5.97
N TYR A 133 7.15 -18.52 -7.00
CA TYR A 133 8.10 -17.40 -6.88
C TYR A 133 7.62 -16.35 -5.87
N MET A 134 6.36 -15.93 -5.96
CA MET A 134 5.76 -14.93 -5.06
C MET A 134 5.90 -15.32 -3.57
N ARG A 135 5.78 -16.63 -3.27
CA ARG A 135 5.91 -17.17 -1.91
C ARG A 135 7.34 -17.53 -1.52
N GLU A 136 8.28 -17.54 -2.47
CA GLU A 136 9.66 -17.93 -2.24
C GLU A 136 10.35 -16.94 -1.29
N LYS A 137 11.13 -17.49 -0.35
CA LYS A 137 11.86 -16.71 0.64
C LYS A 137 13.36 -16.94 0.53
N ARG A 138 14.13 -15.88 0.78
CA ARG A 138 15.58 -15.92 0.98
C ARG A 138 15.90 -15.25 2.31
N HIS A 139 16.56 -15.98 3.21
CA HIS A 139 16.85 -15.54 4.58
C HIS A 139 15.59 -15.03 5.33
N GLY A 140 14.48 -15.78 5.23
CA GLY A 140 13.23 -15.47 5.92
C GLY A 140 12.36 -14.36 5.29
N MET A 141 12.87 -13.63 4.30
CA MET A 141 12.16 -12.55 3.60
C MET A 141 11.75 -12.95 2.18
N PRO A 142 10.72 -12.32 1.58
CA PRO A 142 10.39 -12.54 0.17
C PRO A 142 11.63 -12.41 -0.72
N ARG A 143 11.76 -13.30 -1.70
CA ARG A 143 12.86 -13.27 -2.68
C ARG A 143 12.78 -12.02 -3.55
N ASP A 144 11.57 -11.72 -4.02
CA ASP A 144 11.32 -10.56 -4.87
C ASP A 144 11.66 -9.25 -4.15
N PRO A 145 12.41 -8.33 -4.80
CA PRO A 145 12.89 -7.11 -4.14
C PRO A 145 11.74 -6.16 -3.76
N GLN A 146 10.67 -6.08 -4.55
CA GLN A 146 9.55 -5.19 -4.25
C GLN A 146 8.66 -5.77 -3.14
N LEU A 147 8.41 -7.08 -3.18
CA LEU A 147 7.72 -7.75 -2.07
C LEU A 147 8.53 -7.64 -0.77
N ARG A 148 9.86 -7.75 -0.83
CA ARG A 148 10.74 -7.53 0.33
C ARG A 148 10.65 -6.10 0.86
N TYR A 149 10.61 -5.11 -0.03
CA TYR A 149 10.45 -3.70 0.34
C TYR A 149 9.18 -3.46 1.16
N TYR A 150 8.05 -4.03 0.74
CA TYR A 150 6.77 -3.92 1.46
C TYR A 150 6.74 -4.79 2.72
N TYR A 151 7.36 -5.98 2.67
CA TYR A 151 7.50 -6.84 3.85
C TYR A 151 8.19 -6.11 5.00
N ASN A 152 9.25 -5.35 4.72
CA ASN A 152 9.97 -4.53 5.70
C ASN A 152 9.15 -3.33 6.23
N LYS A 153 8.01 -3.02 5.62
CA LYS A 153 7.06 -1.96 6.06
C LYS A 153 5.83 -2.51 6.75
N GLY A 154 5.85 -3.80 7.13
CA GLY A 154 4.75 -4.43 7.86
C GLY A 154 3.71 -5.13 6.99
N PHE A 155 3.86 -5.16 5.67
CA PHE A 155 3.02 -5.96 4.76
C PHE A 155 3.49 -7.42 4.76
N ARG A 156 3.22 -8.13 5.87
CA ARG A 156 3.75 -9.47 6.13
C ARG A 156 2.96 -10.59 5.48
N GLU A 157 1.72 -10.34 5.05
CA GLU A 157 0.83 -11.34 4.47
C GLU A 157 0.78 -11.18 2.95
N ILE A 158 1.18 -12.23 2.22
CA ILE A 158 1.07 -12.33 0.75
C ILE A 158 -0.13 -13.24 0.44
N LEU A 159 -1.19 -12.65 -0.09
CA LEU A 159 -2.49 -13.31 -0.21
C LEU A 159 -2.59 -14.11 -1.50
N GLU A 160 -2.39 -13.44 -2.63
CA GLU A 160 -2.73 -13.98 -3.95
C GLU A 160 -1.78 -13.44 -5.02
N CYS A 161 -1.50 -14.29 -6.02
CA CYS A 161 -0.81 -13.91 -7.25
C CYS A 161 -1.86 -13.80 -8.35
N LYS A 162 -2.04 -12.61 -8.93
CA LYS A 162 -3.02 -12.37 -9.99
C LYS A 162 -2.34 -12.18 -11.35
N PRO A 163 -2.68 -12.98 -12.37
CA PRO A 163 -2.19 -12.77 -13.74
C PRO A 163 -2.87 -11.55 -14.38
N GLY A 164 -2.13 -10.77 -15.17
CA GLY A 164 -2.64 -9.56 -15.82
C GLY A 164 -2.99 -8.42 -14.84
N TYR A 165 -2.51 -8.49 -13.59
CA TYR A 165 -2.93 -7.57 -12.54
C TYR A 165 -2.24 -6.22 -12.61
N PHE A 166 -0.99 -6.19 -13.06
CA PHE A 166 -0.17 -4.98 -13.19
C PHE A 166 0.51 -5.01 -14.55
N PRO A 167 0.36 -3.99 -15.42
CA PRO A 167 1.13 -3.90 -16.66
C PRO A 167 2.59 -3.64 -16.29
N HIS A 168 3.38 -4.71 -16.23
CA HIS A 168 4.78 -4.64 -15.81
C HIS A 168 5.54 -5.82 -16.44
N PRO A 169 6.30 -5.57 -17.52
CA PRO A 169 6.95 -6.62 -18.29
C PRO A 169 7.85 -7.54 -17.45
N ALA A 170 8.63 -6.99 -16.51
CA ALA A 170 9.52 -7.78 -15.67
C ALA A 170 8.77 -8.68 -14.66
N SER A 171 7.49 -8.36 -14.38
CA SER A 171 6.58 -9.23 -13.63
C SER A 171 5.80 -10.20 -14.52
N LEU A 172 6.02 -10.21 -15.84
CA LEU A 172 5.17 -10.95 -16.79
C LEU A 172 3.68 -10.60 -16.60
N ASP A 173 3.42 -9.33 -16.31
CA ASP A 173 2.11 -8.75 -15.98
C ASP A 173 1.39 -9.37 -14.79
N HIS A 174 2.10 -10.14 -13.96
CA HIS A 174 1.58 -10.62 -12.69
C HIS A 174 1.74 -9.55 -11.61
N GLY A 175 0.84 -9.61 -10.63
CA GLY A 175 1.01 -8.86 -9.39
C GLY A 175 0.65 -9.68 -8.17
N ALA A 176 1.25 -9.30 -7.05
CA ALA A 176 0.97 -9.87 -5.74
C ALA A 176 0.04 -8.95 -4.97
N LEU A 177 -0.98 -9.54 -4.36
CA LEU A 177 -1.83 -8.87 -3.39
C LEU A 177 -1.24 -9.06 -1.98
N LEU A 178 -0.90 -7.95 -1.35
CA LEU A 178 -0.32 -7.92 -0.01
C LEU A 178 -1.32 -7.36 1.00
N ARG A 179 -1.16 -7.78 2.26
CA ARG A 179 -1.88 -7.23 3.41
C ARG A 179 -0.92 -6.84 4.52
N GLY A 180 -1.06 -5.60 4.98
CA GLY A 180 -0.51 -5.08 6.22
C GLY A 180 -1.61 -4.92 7.25
N ARG A 181 -1.29 -5.19 8.51
CA ARG A 181 -2.20 -4.94 9.63
C ARG A 181 -1.88 -3.58 10.21
N ILE A 182 -2.91 -2.80 10.49
CA ILE A 182 -2.74 -1.56 11.24
C ILE A 182 -2.31 -1.95 12.66
N PRO A 183 -1.19 -1.40 13.15
CA PRO A 183 -0.69 -1.74 14.47
C PRO A 183 -1.74 -1.50 15.54
N LEU A 184 -1.83 -2.41 16.52
CA LEU A 184 -2.77 -2.30 17.65
C LEU A 184 -4.27 -2.32 17.28
N ALA A 185 -4.63 -2.53 16.00
CA ALA A 185 -6.02 -2.51 15.56
C ALA A 185 -6.90 -3.61 16.20
N ALA A 186 -6.31 -4.64 16.82
CA ALA A 186 -7.06 -5.62 17.61
C ALA A 186 -7.79 -4.98 18.80
N GLY A 187 -7.24 -3.90 19.37
CA GLY A 187 -7.85 -3.11 20.46
C GLY A 187 -8.80 -2.00 19.99
N ALA A 188 -9.24 -2.02 18.73
CA ALA A 188 -10.01 -0.95 18.06
C ALA A 188 -11.10 -0.24 18.89
N PRO A 189 -11.97 -0.91 19.69
CA PRO A 189 -12.98 -0.16 20.43
C PRO A 189 -12.38 0.77 21.49
N LEU A 190 -11.24 0.40 22.09
CA LEU A 190 -10.57 1.19 23.12
C LEU A 190 -9.90 2.44 22.53
N TRP A 191 -9.24 2.30 21.37
CA TRP A 191 -8.58 3.43 20.71
C TRP A 191 -9.55 4.52 20.26
N ARG A 192 -10.81 4.17 20.00
CA ARG A 192 -11.87 5.15 19.70
C ARG A 192 -12.22 6.04 20.89
N LEU A 193 -11.98 5.59 22.11
CA LEU A 193 -12.22 6.37 23.33
C LEU A 193 -11.02 7.25 23.69
N VAL A 194 -9.81 6.87 23.26
CA VAL A 194 -8.60 7.67 23.51
C VAL A 194 -8.64 8.97 22.69
N PRO A 195 -8.33 10.13 23.30
CA PRO A 195 -8.16 11.39 22.58
C PRO A 195 -7.03 11.30 21.56
N LEU A 196 -7.25 11.83 20.34
CA LEU A 196 -6.24 11.82 19.28
C LEU A 196 -4.89 12.44 19.71
N PRO A 197 -4.83 13.56 20.45
CA PRO A 197 -3.55 14.14 20.88
C PRO A 197 -2.70 13.17 21.71
N TRP A 198 -3.32 12.27 22.47
CA TRP A 198 -2.61 11.29 23.28
C TRP A 198 -1.99 10.20 22.40
N LEU A 199 -2.72 9.72 21.39
CA LEU A 199 -2.19 8.78 20.40
C LEU A 199 -1.03 9.39 19.61
N GLN A 200 -1.13 10.67 19.27
CA GLN A 200 -0.05 11.40 18.58
C GLN A 200 1.20 11.57 19.46
N LEU A 201 1.02 11.86 20.76
CA LEU A 201 2.13 11.93 21.72
C LEU A 201 2.85 10.59 21.85
N MET A 202 2.10 9.48 21.84
CA MET A 202 2.63 8.14 22.03
C MET A 202 3.09 7.45 20.73
N ARG A 203 2.96 8.10 19.56
CA ARG A 203 3.19 7.46 18.25
C ARG A 203 4.55 6.77 18.12
N LYS A 204 5.61 7.42 18.60
CA LYS A 204 6.99 6.90 18.54
C LYS A 204 7.21 5.70 19.45
N THR A 205 6.40 5.54 20.49
CA THR A 205 6.50 4.44 21.45
C THR A 205 5.62 3.27 21.01
N LEU A 206 4.40 3.55 20.57
CA LEU A 206 3.41 2.54 20.18
C LEU A 206 3.73 1.86 18.85
N PHE A 207 4.34 2.58 17.91
CA PHE A 207 4.55 2.10 16.55
C PHE A 207 6.02 1.78 16.23
N ARG A 208 6.92 1.84 17.22
CA ARG A 208 8.35 1.52 17.07
C ARG A 208 8.64 0.05 16.79
N LEU A 209 7.66 -0.83 17.02
CA LEU A 209 7.79 -2.30 17.02
C LEU A 209 7.14 -2.96 15.80
N VAL A 210 6.84 -2.21 14.74
CA VAL A 210 6.12 -2.67 13.54
C VAL A 210 7.06 -2.71 12.34
#